data_AF-A0A3S0E129-F1
#
_entry.id   AF-A0A3S0E129-F1
#
_cell.length_a   1.000
_cell.length_b   1.000
_cell.length_c   1.000
_cell.angle_alpha   90.00
_cell.angle_beta   90.00
_cell.angle_gamma   90.00
#
_symmetry.space_group_name_H-M   'P 1'
#
loop_
_entity.id
_entity.type
_entity.pdbx_description
1 polymer ?
#
loop_
_entity_poly.entity_id
_entity_poly.type
_entity_poly.pdbx_seq_one_letter_code
_entity_poly.pdbx_strand_id
1 'polypeptide(L)'
;MFGGRKGKGHEHQNAVPPELPRDLIHQEWPRLPDAPRPEHRQIRNQLPPNFTGAKPPPIPPPRPSAAAGASPAEIRHAAEEELLAKITGFRSAVADALYEISNDYRILCNLAHADLKSCGDLMEELRQRLSTETHYRVLAKLDEAHALTKAALAKSKP
;
A
#
# COMPACT_ATOMS: atom_id res chain seq x y z
N MET A 1 53.68 29.05 -41.74
CA MET A 1 52.45 29.61 -42.34
C MET A 1 51.34 29.51 -41.30
N PHE A 2 50.80 30.65 -40.88
CA PHE A 2 49.65 30.74 -39.99
C PHE A 2 48.36 30.51 -40.78
N GLY A 3 47.49 29.62 -40.29
CA GLY A 3 46.13 29.46 -40.77
C GLY A 3 45.22 29.22 -39.58
N GLY A 4 44.62 30.28 -39.06
CA GLY A 4 43.67 30.23 -37.94
C GLY A 4 42.25 29.94 -38.41
N ARG A 5 41.46 29.31 -37.53
CA ARG A 5 40.01 29.50 -37.46
C ARG A 5 39.56 29.52 -36.00
N LYS A 6 38.91 30.63 -35.64
CA LYS A 6 38.17 30.90 -34.41
C LYS A 6 36.77 30.27 -34.50
N GLY A 7 36.21 29.90 -33.35
CA GLY A 7 34.78 29.65 -33.10
C GLY A 7 34.61 28.80 -31.84
N LYS A 8 34.61 29.39 -30.62
CA LYS A 8 33.42 29.83 -29.85
C LYS A 8 32.30 28.79 -29.79
N GLY A 9 31.99 28.32 -28.57
CA GLY A 9 30.74 27.60 -28.27
C GLY A 9 30.87 26.59 -27.13
N HIS A 10 31.04 27.07 -25.91
CA HIS A 10 30.65 26.30 -24.72
C HIS A 10 29.11 26.23 -24.74
N GLU A 11 28.54 25.08 -25.08
CA GLU A 11 27.12 24.82 -24.82
C GLU A 11 26.98 23.49 -24.07
N HIS A 12 26.53 23.64 -22.83
CA HIS A 12 26.02 22.60 -21.98
C HIS A 12 24.80 21.96 -22.68
N GLN A 13 24.97 20.79 -23.28
CA GLN A 13 23.82 19.96 -23.62
C GLN A 13 23.49 19.08 -22.41
N ASN A 14 22.45 19.52 -21.68
CA ASN A 14 21.71 18.71 -20.73
C ASN A 14 21.34 17.38 -21.40
N ALA A 15 21.87 16.28 -20.88
CA ALA A 15 21.44 14.95 -21.25
C ALA A 15 19.96 14.80 -20.87
N VAL A 16 19.10 14.77 -21.89
CA VAL A 16 17.68 14.42 -21.78
C VAL A 16 17.61 12.97 -21.29
N PRO A 17 16.91 12.65 -20.18
CA PRO A 17 16.71 11.26 -19.79
C PRO A 17 15.85 10.56 -20.84
N PRO A 18 16.07 9.26 -21.11
CA PRO A 18 15.27 8.53 -22.09
C PRO A 18 13.79 8.57 -21.69
N GLU A 19 12.94 9.09 -22.58
CA GLU A 19 11.49 9.08 -22.39
C GLU A 19 11.03 7.62 -22.22
N LEU A 20 10.43 7.33 -21.07
CA LEU A 20 9.70 6.09 -20.85
C LEU A 20 8.57 6.00 -21.89
N PRO A 21 8.25 4.81 -22.43
CA PRO A 21 7.12 4.62 -23.32
C PRO A 21 5.84 5.19 -22.67
N ARG A 22 5.17 6.12 -23.36
CA ARG A 22 3.97 6.82 -22.86
C ARG A 22 2.82 5.87 -22.51
N ASP A 23 2.89 4.64 -22.98
CA ASP A 23 1.91 3.57 -22.71
C ASP A 23 1.99 3.02 -21.27
N LEU A 24 3.05 3.35 -20.50
CA LEU A 24 3.17 2.97 -19.08
C LEU A 24 2.58 3.99 -18.11
N ILE A 25 2.22 5.20 -18.57
CA ILE A 25 1.75 6.30 -17.71
C ILE A 25 0.24 6.20 -17.41
N HIS A 26 -0.49 5.35 -18.13
CA HIS A 26 -1.95 5.20 -18.02
C HIS A 26 -2.38 3.81 -17.50
N GLN A 27 -1.62 3.19 -16.59
CA GLN A 27 -2.23 2.16 -15.74
C GLN A 27 -3.06 2.86 -14.65
N GLU A 28 -4.28 3.27 -15.03
CA GLU A 28 -5.31 3.61 -14.05
C GLU A 28 -5.50 2.38 -13.16
N TRP A 29 -5.25 2.55 -11.86
CA TRP A 29 -5.60 1.54 -10.86
C TRP A 29 -7.07 1.16 -11.04
N PRO A 30 -7.44 -0.13 -11.00
CA PRO A 30 -8.83 -0.53 -11.06
C PRO A 30 -9.58 0.19 -9.94
N ARG A 31 -10.50 1.09 -10.32
CA ARG A 31 -11.29 1.82 -9.35
C ARG A 31 -12.19 0.83 -8.62
N LEU A 32 -12.14 0.86 -7.29
CA LEU A 32 -13.09 0.15 -6.46
C LEU A 32 -14.51 0.58 -6.86
N PRO A 33 -15.48 -0.36 -6.96
CA PRO A 33 -16.86 -0.01 -7.20
C PRO A 33 -17.31 0.99 -6.13
N ASP A 34 -17.89 2.10 -6.56
CA ASP A 34 -18.44 3.12 -5.67
C ASP A 34 -19.35 2.45 -4.64
N ALA A 35 -18.91 2.44 -3.38
CA ALA A 35 -19.75 2.00 -2.29
C ALA A 35 -21.00 2.90 -2.30
N PRO A 36 -22.22 2.35 -2.20
CA PRO A 36 -23.42 3.16 -2.17
C PRO A 36 -23.30 4.16 -1.02
N ARG A 37 -23.40 5.45 -1.35
CA ARG A 37 -23.45 6.53 -0.36
C ARG A 37 -24.47 6.12 0.71
N PRO A 38 -24.14 6.20 2.01
CA PRO A 38 -25.17 6.10 3.01
C PRO A 38 -26.11 7.27 2.78
N GLU A 39 -27.32 6.98 2.28
CA GLU A 39 -28.39 7.96 2.30
C GLU A 39 -28.53 8.44 3.74
N HIS A 40 -28.30 9.73 3.95
CA HIS A 40 -28.74 10.41 5.15
C HIS A 40 -30.27 10.31 5.19
N ARG A 41 -30.78 9.19 5.72
CA ARG A 41 -32.12 9.12 6.27
C ARG A 41 -32.15 10.15 7.38
N GLN A 42 -32.65 11.34 7.06
CA GLN A 42 -33.16 12.26 8.06
C GLN A 42 -34.27 11.53 8.79
N ILE A 43 -33.95 10.92 9.92
CA ILE A 43 -34.95 10.42 10.86
C ILE A 43 -35.59 11.68 11.46
N ARG A 44 -36.63 12.17 10.79
CA ARG A 44 -37.51 13.22 11.30
C ARG A 44 -38.27 12.60 12.47
N ASN A 45 -37.73 12.73 13.68
CA ASN A 45 -38.41 12.36 14.91
C ASN A 45 -39.72 13.16 15.01
N GLN A 46 -40.83 12.52 14.65
CA GLN A 46 -42.16 13.05 14.95
C GLN A 46 -42.43 12.80 16.43
N LEU A 47 -42.39 13.85 17.25
CA LEU A 47 -42.96 13.81 18.60
C LEU A 47 -44.50 13.90 18.50
N PRO A 48 -45.25 13.18 19.34
CA PRO A 48 -46.71 13.29 19.40
C PRO A 48 -47.14 14.66 19.98
N PRO A 49 -48.28 15.22 19.54
CA PRO A 49 -48.77 16.49 20.03
C PRO A 49 -49.52 16.26 21.34
N ASN A 50 -48.83 16.37 22.47
CA ASN A 50 -49.43 16.75 23.77
C ASN A 50 -48.36 16.71 24.86
N PHE A 51 -47.62 17.80 25.05
CA PHE A 51 -47.05 18.13 26.37
C PHE A 51 -47.03 19.64 26.54
N THR A 52 -48.04 20.12 27.24
CA THR A 52 -48.12 21.46 27.80
C THR A 52 -47.07 21.62 28.91
N GLY A 53 -46.25 22.66 28.83
CA GLY A 53 -45.83 23.41 30.02
C GLY A 53 -44.67 22.91 30.90
N ALA A 54 -43.69 22.14 30.40
CA ALA A 54 -42.45 21.89 31.15
C ALA A 54 -41.22 22.26 30.32
N LYS A 55 -40.47 23.28 30.78
CA LYS A 55 -39.16 23.65 30.23
C LYS A 55 -38.22 22.43 30.40
N PRO A 56 -37.63 21.87 29.33
CA PRO A 56 -36.73 20.74 29.47
C PRO A 56 -35.53 21.14 30.36
N PRO A 57 -35.03 20.23 31.23
CA PRO A 57 -33.84 20.51 32.02
C PRO A 57 -32.67 20.87 31.10
N PRO A 58 -31.76 21.76 31.53
CA PRO A 58 -30.61 22.14 30.72
C PRO A 58 -29.81 20.88 30.36
N ILE A 59 -29.62 20.67 29.06
CA ILE A 59 -28.78 19.61 28.54
C ILE A 59 -27.37 19.83 29.13
N PRO A 60 -26.81 18.87 29.89
CA PRO A 60 -25.44 19.01 30.37
C PRO A 60 -24.51 19.15 29.18
N PRO A 61 -23.45 19.99 29.27
CA PRO A 61 -22.51 20.15 28.18
C PRO A 61 -22.00 18.77 27.75
N PRO A 62 -21.84 18.52 26.44
CA PRO A 62 -21.32 17.26 25.96
C PRO A 62 -19.98 17.02 26.66
N ARG A 63 -19.93 15.98 27.51
CA ARG A 63 -18.65 15.54 28.06
C ARG A 63 -17.79 15.16 26.86
N PRO A 64 -16.53 15.63 26.77
CA PRO A 64 -15.62 15.15 25.75
C PRO A 64 -15.55 13.63 25.89
N SER A 65 -16.04 12.94 24.86
CA SER A 65 -16.00 11.49 24.78
C SER A 65 -14.54 11.06 24.85
N ALA A 66 -14.25 9.98 25.57
CA ALA A 66 -12.90 9.48 25.89
C ALA A 66 -12.06 9.01 24.68
N ALA A 67 -12.40 9.43 23.46
CA ALA A 67 -11.60 9.27 22.26
C ALA A 67 -10.61 10.44 22.03
N ALA A 68 -10.68 11.51 22.82
CA ALA A 68 -9.86 12.72 22.64
C ALA A 68 -8.50 12.70 23.37
N GLY A 69 -7.94 11.51 23.64
CA GLY A 69 -6.73 11.35 24.47
C GLY A 69 -5.52 10.71 23.77
N ALA A 70 -5.69 10.14 22.58
CA ALA A 70 -4.59 9.48 21.89
C ALA A 70 -3.62 10.54 21.33
N SER A 71 -2.36 10.43 21.72
CA SER A 71 -1.30 11.24 21.14
C SER A 71 -1.20 10.95 19.63
N PRO A 72 -0.77 11.93 18.82
CA PRO A 72 -0.53 11.70 17.40
C PRO A 72 0.44 10.54 17.12
N ALA A 73 1.33 10.22 18.07
CA ALA A 73 2.24 9.09 18.00
C ALA A 73 1.51 7.75 18.15
N GLU A 74 0.59 7.63 19.11
CA GLU A 74 -0.23 6.41 19.30
C GLU A 74 -1.15 6.17 18.10
N ILE A 75 -1.72 7.22 17.52
CA ILE A 75 -2.56 7.11 16.31
C ILE A 75 -1.72 6.61 15.12
N ARG A 76 -0.49 7.13 14.95
CA ARG A 76 0.42 6.67 13.89
C ARG A 76 0.85 5.23 14.10
N HIS A 77 1.20 4.85 15.32
CA HIS A 77 1.58 3.48 15.66
C HIS A 77 0.44 2.51 15.35
N ALA A 78 -0.79 2.80 15.79
CA ALA A 78 -1.96 1.98 15.48
C ALA A 78 -2.23 1.86 13.97
N ALA A 79 -2.04 2.95 13.21
CA ALA A 79 -2.17 2.94 11.75
C ALA A 79 -1.07 2.11 11.07
N GLU A 80 0.17 2.14 11.56
CA GLU A 80 1.29 1.33 11.08
C GLU A 80 1.04 -0.17 11.34
N GLU A 81 0.49 -0.52 12.51
CA GLU A 81 0.08 -1.90 12.83
C GLU A 81 -1.05 -2.39 11.92
N GLU A 82 -2.09 -1.57 11.72
CA GLU A 82 -3.19 -1.90 10.82
C GLU A 82 -2.70 -2.09 9.37
N LEU A 83 -1.81 -1.21 8.92
CA LEU A 83 -1.19 -1.32 7.59
C LEU A 83 -0.38 -2.62 7.46
N LEU A 84 0.42 -2.96 8.47
CA LEU A 84 1.20 -4.20 8.47
C LEU A 84 0.30 -5.45 8.41
N ALA A 85 -0.81 -5.44 9.16
CA ALA A 85 -1.79 -6.51 9.13
C ALA A 85 -2.44 -6.66 7.74
N LYS A 86 -2.83 -5.55 7.11
CA LYS A 86 -3.41 -5.54 5.76
C LYS A 86 -2.42 -6.05 4.70
N ILE A 87 -1.17 -5.59 4.75
CA ILE A 87 -0.12 -6.04 3.83
C ILE A 87 0.09 -7.56 4.00
N THR A 88 0.14 -8.05 5.25
CA THR A 88 0.31 -9.48 5.53
C THR A 88 -0.84 -10.31 4.97
N GLY A 89 -2.09 -9.87 5.16
CA GLY A 89 -3.27 -10.54 4.62
C GLY A 89 -3.25 -10.60 3.10
N PHE A 90 -2.97 -9.48 2.44
CA PHE A 90 -2.91 -9.43 0.98
C PHE A 90 -1.74 -10.25 0.42
N ARG A 91 -0.57 -10.21 1.07
CA ARG A 91 0.58 -11.05 0.71
C ARG A 91 0.22 -12.53 0.73
N SER A 92 -0.49 -12.97 1.77
CA SER A 92 -0.92 -14.36 1.90
C SER A 92 -1.88 -14.75 0.78
N ALA A 93 -2.88 -13.91 0.49
CA ALA A 93 -3.82 -14.15 -0.60
C ALA A 93 -3.13 -14.24 -1.99
N VAL A 94 -2.15 -13.37 -2.26
CA VAL A 94 -1.37 -13.42 -3.51
C VAL A 94 -0.49 -14.66 -3.56
N ALA A 95 0.15 -15.03 -2.45
CA ALA A 95 0.96 -16.25 -2.36
C ALA A 95 0.12 -17.51 -2.57
N ASP A 96 -1.07 -17.59 -1.98
CA ASP A 96 -2.00 -18.71 -2.15
C ASP A 96 -2.47 -18.80 -3.61
N ALA A 97 -2.87 -17.68 -4.22
CA ALA A 97 -3.26 -17.64 -5.62
C ALA A 97 -2.12 -18.08 -6.55
N LEU A 98 -0.90 -17.59 -6.32
CA LEU A 98 0.30 -18.00 -7.05
C LEU A 98 0.59 -19.49 -6.88
N TYR A 99 0.40 -20.02 -5.68
CA TYR A 99 0.57 -21.44 -5.41
C TYR A 99 -0.43 -22.28 -6.22
N GLU A 100 -1.68 -21.86 -6.35
CA GLU A 100 -2.66 -22.59 -7.16
C GLU A 100 -2.37 -22.53 -8.67
N ILE A 101 -1.94 -21.38 -9.20
CA ILE A 101 -1.83 -21.17 -10.65
C ILE A 101 -0.44 -21.43 -11.24
N SER A 102 0.62 -21.33 -10.45
CA SER A 102 2.01 -21.34 -10.94
C SER A 102 2.78 -22.53 -10.37
N ASN A 103 3.06 -23.51 -11.23
CA ASN A 103 3.83 -24.69 -10.86
C ASN A 103 5.27 -24.33 -10.48
N ASP A 104 5.88 -23.36 -11.16
CA ASP A 104 7.22 -22.87 -10.84
C ASP A 104 7.27 -22.28 -9.43
N TYR A 105 6.24 -21.52 -9.04
CA TYR A 105 6.13 -20.96 -7.69
C TYR A 105 5.91 -22.05 -6.64
N ARG A 106 5.07 -23.06 -6.91
CA ARG A 106 4.93 -24.23 -6.02
C ARG A 106 6.26 -24.95 -5.79
N ILE A 107 7.01 -25.20 -6.87
CA ILE A 107 8.32 -25.86 -6.77
C ILE A 107 9.27 -24.99 -5.96
N LEU A 108 9.33 -23.68 -6.22
CA LEU A 108 10.15 -22.75 -5.46
C LEU A 108 9.82 -22.78 -3.96
N CYS A 109 8.54 -22.76 -3.60
CA CYS A 109 8.09 -22.89 -2.22
C CYS A 109 8.55 -24.21 -1.61
N ASN A 110 8.32 -25.34 -2.28
CA ASN A 110 8.71 -26.65 -1.76
C ASN A 110 10.23 -26.78 -1.56
N LEU A 111 11.03 -26.23 -2.48
CA LEU A 111 12.49 -26.19 -2.36
C LEU A 111 12.95 -25.32 -1.18
N ALA A 112 12.29 -24.16 -0.98
CA ALA A 112 12.58 -23.29 0.16
C ALA A 112 12.26 -23.96 1.51
N HIS A 113 11.16 -24.74 1.59
CA HIS A 113 10.81 -25.49 2.81
C HIS A 113 11.76 -26.65 3.10
N ALA A 114 12.32 -27.28 2.06
CA ALA A 114 13.22 -28.40 2.21
C ALA A 114 14.62 -28.01 2.72
N ASP A 115 14.94 -26.71 2.76
CA ASP A 115 16.25 -26.14 3.18
C ASP A 115 17.47 -26.85 2.57
N LEU A 116 17.32 -27.30 1.32
CA LEU A 116 18.38 -27.97 0.59
C LEU A 116 19.32 -26.93 0.01
N LYS A 117 20.42 -26.65 0.72
CA LYS A 117 21.49 -25.72 0.28
C LYS A 117 22.02 -26.01 -1.13
N SER A 118 21.95 -27.27 -1.58
CA SER A 118 22.35 -27.70 -2.93
C SER A 118 21.41 -27.24 -4.05
N CYS A 119 20.22 -26.75 -3.72
CA CYS A 119 19.23 -26.29 -4.70
C CYS A 119 19.29 -24.78 -4.96
N GLY A 120 20.35 -24.09 -4.52
CA GLY A 120 20.53 -22.64 -4.68
C GLY A 120 20.36 -22.17 -6.12
N ASP A 121 21.09 -22.80 -7.05
CA ASP A 121 21.07 -22.45 -8.48
C ASP A 121 19.69 -22.69 -9.10
N LEU A 122 19.03 -23.81 -8.73
CA LEU A 122 17.69 -24.15 -9.21
C LEU A 122 16.63 -23.18 -8.68
N MET A 123 16.73 -22.77 -7.41
CA MET A 123 15.85 -21.75 -6.85
C MET A 123 16.03 -20.41 -7.57
N GLU A 124 17.26 -20.05 -7.92
CA GLU A 124 17.54 -18.79 -8.63
C GLU A 124 16.97 -18.81 -10.06
N GLU A 125 17.12 -19.92 -10.77
CA GLU A 125 16.51 -20.10 -12.09
C GLU A 125 14.98 -19.98 -12.04
N LEU A 126 14.34 -20.61 -11.04
CA LEU A 126 12.90 -20.49 -10.82
C LEU A 126 12.48 -19.05 -10.53
N ARG A 127 13.24 -18.32 -9.69
CA ARG A 127 12.99 -16.89 -9.44
C ARG A 127 13.12 -16.05 -10.71
N GLN A 128 14.10 -16.32 -11.55
CA GLN A 128 14.27 -15.61 -12.82
C GLN A 128 13.10 -15.86 -13.76
N ARG A 129 12.62 -17.09 -13.87
CA ARG A 129 11.42 -17.41 -14.68
C ARG A 129 10.19 -16.69 -14.15
N LEU A 130 9.96 -16.77 -12.83
CA LEU A 130 8.86 -16.09 -12.15
C LEU A 130 8.96 -14.56 -12.19
N SER A 131 10.16 -13.98 -12.39
CA SER A 131 10.35 -12.52 -12.42
C SER A 131 9.54 -11.81 -13.52
N THR A 132 9.19 -12.54 -14.58
CA THR A 132 8.33 -12.04 -15.67
C THR A 132 6.84 -12.11 -15.32
N GLU A 133 6.46 -12.91 -14.31
CA GLU A 133 5.07 -13.11 -13.90
C GLU A 133 4.57 -11.91 -13.07
N THR A 134 3.43 -11.34 -13.45
CA THR A 134 2.87 -10.16 -12.77
C THR A 134 2.54 -10.43 -11.31
N HIS A 135 1.92 -11.57 -11.01
CA HIS A 135 1.55 -11.91 -9.64
C HIS A 135 2.78 -12.08 -8.73
N TYR A 136 3.85 -12.69 -9.24
CA TYR A 136 5.10 -12.83 -8.51
C TYR A 136 5.79 -11.49 -8.25
N ARG A 137 5.76 -10.56 -9.22
CA ARG A 137 6.26 -9.19 -9.01
C ARG A 137 5.45 -8.43 -7.96
N VAL A 138 4.13 -8.59 -7.95
CA VAL A 138 3.26 -8.01 -6.92
C VAL A 138 3.63 -8.58 -5.55
N LEU A 139 3.82 -9.89 -5.44
CA LEU A 139 4.24 -10.52 -4.21
C LEU A 139 5.58 -9.96 -3.69
N ALA A 140 6.58 -9.84 -4.56
CA ALA A 140 7.88 -9.27 -4.20
C ALA A 140 7.78 -7.81 -3.71
N LYS A 141 6.86 -7.01 -4.29
CA LYS A 141 6.60 -5.64 -3.84
C LYS A 141 5.87 -5.60 -2.49
N LEU A 142 5.01 -6.58 -2.23
CA LEU A 142 4.37 -6.73 -0.91
C LEU A 142 5.38 -7.16 0.16
N ASP A 143 6.36 -8.00 -0.19
CA ASP A 143 7.47 -8.34 0.71
C ASP A 143 8.31 -7.11 1.07
N GLU A 144 8.64 -6.27 0.09
CA GLU A 144 9.35 -5.01 0.28
C GLU A 144 8.55 -4.06 1.19
N ALA A 145 7.26 -3.84 0.89
CA ALA A 145 6.38 -3.00 1.70
C ALA A 145 6.23 -3.54 3.12
N HIS A 146 6.08 -4.85 3.29
CA HIS A 146 6.00 -5.49 4.60
C HIS A 146 7.28 -5.28 5.41
N ALA A 147 8.46 -5.42 4.79
CA ALA A 147 9.74 -5.19 5.44
C ALA A 147 9.90 -3.72 5.88
N LEU A 148 9.52 -2.76 5.03
CA LEU A 148 9.57 -1.33 5.33
C LEU A 148 8.64 -0.95 6.49
N THR A 149 7.38 -1.40 6.45
CA THR A 149 6.40 -1.12 7.52
C THR A 149 6.82 -1.76 8.84
N LYS A 150 7.30 -3.00 8.81
CA LYS A 150 7.82 -3.68 10.01
C LYS A 150 9.04 -2.95 10.59
N ALA A 151 9.93 -2.45 9.74
CA ALA A 151 11.09 -1.66 10.18
C ALA A 151 10.70 -0.29 10.74
N ALA A 152 9.68 0.36 10.17
CA ALA A 152 9.13 1.61 10.71
C ALA A 152 8.52 1.39 12.10
N LEU A 153 7.68 0.35 12.24
CA LEU A 153 7.06 -0.02 13.51
C LEU A 153 8.09 -0.36 14.60
N ALA A 154 9.17 -1.05 14.23
CA ALA A 154 10.26 -1.35 15.16
C ALA A 154 10.99 -0.10 15.67
N LYS A 155 11.01 0.99 14.88
CA LYS A 155 11.61 2.28 15.26
C LYS A 155 10.65 3.20 16.01
N SER A 156 9.34 3.02 15.84
CA SER A 156 8.30 3.80 16.52
C SER A 156 7.90 3.23 17.89
N LYS A 157 8.49 2.08 18.28
CA LYS A 157 8.29 1.47 19.60
C LYS A 157 8.95 2.31 20.70
N PRO A 158 8.21 2.74 21.75
CA PRO A 158 8.74 3.53 22.86
C PRO A 158 9.69 2.75 23.77
#